data_AF-A0A522E172-F1
#
_entry.id   AF-A0A522E172-F1
#
_cell.length_a   1.000
_cell.length_b   1.000
_cell.length_c   1.000
_cell.angle_alpha   90.00
_cell.angle_beta   90.00
_cell.angle_gamma   90.00
#
_symmetry.space_group_name_H-M   'P 1'
#
loop_
_entity.id
_entity.type
_entity.pdbx_description
1 polymer ?
#
loop_
_entity_poly.entity_id
_entity_poly.type
_entity_poly.pdbx_seq_one_letter_code
_entity_poly.pdbx_strand_id
1 'polypeptide(L)'
;MQNYIDLALSDFRSIFSRQSSWLLFSAIVIGFMAAPEMIGVTSLCRFWLLDEAGYHRLLHFFRSTAFRYEDLLNAWQQFRPVRLA
;
A
#
# COMPACT_ATOMS: atom_id res chain seq x y z
N MET A 1 -14.35 -9.37 -5.80
CA MET A 1 -13.41 -8.92 -4.76
C MET A 1 -12.18 -8.24 -5.38
N GLN A 2 -11.46 -8.88 -6.31
CA GLN A 2 -10.30 -8.27 -6.99
C GLN A 2 -10.62 -6.92 -7.66
N ASN A 3 -11.68 -6.86 -8.49
CA ASN A 3 -12.10 -5.61 -9.14
C ASN A 3 -12.40 -4.46 -8.16
N TYR A 4 -12.82 -4.76 -6.92
CA TYR A 4 -13.09 -3.73 -5.92
C TYR A 4 -11.79 -3.17 -5.35
N ILE A 5 -10.83 -4.05 -5.06
CA ILE A 5 -9.50 -3.67 -4.56
C ILE A 5 -8.77 -2.85 -5.63
N ASP A 6 -8.84 -3.27 -6.89
CA ASP A 6 -8.20 -2.56 -8.00
C ASP A 6 -8.80 -1.15 -8.17
N LEU A 7 -10.13 -1.02 -8.10
CA LEU A 7 -10.80 0.28 -8.12
C LEU A 7 -10.38 1.15 -6.93
N ALA A 8 -10.42 0.60 -5.71
CA ALA A 8 -10.04 1.33 -4.51
C ALA A 8 -8.58 1.81 -4.54
N LEU A 9 -7.67 0.99 -5.04
CA LEU A 9 -6.25 1.34 -5.15
C LEU A 9 -5.97 2.31 -6.32
N SER A 10 -6.83 2.33 -7.34
CA SER A 10 -6.75 3.28 -8.45
C SER A 10 -6.99 4.73 -8.02
N ASP A 11 -7.80 4.95 -6.98
CA ASP A 11 -8.04 6.30 -6.42
C ASP A 11 -6.77 6.94 -5.85
N PHE A 12 -5.82 6.11 -5.39
CA PHE A 12 -4.53 6.58 -4.87
C PHE A 12 -3.51 6.87 -5.98
N ARG A 13 -3.80 6.53 -7.25
CA ARG A 13 -2.82 6.62 -8.34
C ARG A 13 -2.25 8.02 -8.52
N SER A 14 -3.08 9.06 -8.40
CA SER A 14 -2.68 10.46 -8.61
C SER A 14 -1.68 10.98 -7.57
N ILE A 15 -1.60 10.34 -6.40
CA ILE A 15 -0.72 10.72 -5.29
C ILE A 15 0.74 10.37 -5.59
N PHE A 16 0.96 9.35 -6.41
CA PHE A 16 2.30 8.87 -6.75
C PHE A 16 2.76 9.45 -8.07
N SER A 17 3.94 10.08 -8.06
CA SER A 17 4.58 10.58 -9.28
C SER A 17 5.02 9.44 -10.22
N ARG A 18 5.40 8.29 -9.65
CA ARG A 18 5.92 7.13 -10.39
C ARG A 18 4.97 5.93 -10.32
N GLN A 19 4.73 5.31 -11.48
CA GLN A 19 3.92 4.09 -11.59
C GLN A 19 4.45 2.95 -10.70
N SER A 20 5.76 2.75 -10.67
CA SER A 20 6.39 1.68 -9.88
C SER A 20 6.14 1.86 -8.37
N SER A 21 6.14 3.10 -7.89
CA SER A 21 5.90 3.40 -6.48
C SER A 21 4.45 3.14 -6.09
N TRP A 22 3.50 3.49 -6.97
CA TRP A 22 2.08 3.17 -6.79
C TRP A 22 1.83 1.65 -6.80
N LEU A 23 2.47 0.92 -7.73
CA LEU A 23 2.37 -0.54 -7.78
C LEU A 23 2.91 -1.19 -6.51
N LEU A 24 4.06 -0.72 -6.00
CA LEU A 24 4.62 -1.21 -4.74
C LEU A 24 3.70 -0.90 -3.55
N PHE A 25 3.14 0.32 -3.48
CA PHE A 25 2.14 0.68 -2.47
C PHE A 25 0.91 -0.25 -2.54
N SER A 26 0.40 -0.48 -3.75
CA SER A 26 -0.76 -1.35 -3.98
C SER A 26 -0.49 -2.78 -3.51
N ALA A 27 0.68 -3.33 -3.85
CA ALA A 27 1.12 -4.63 -3.36
C ALA A 27 1.16 -4.64 -1.82
N ILE A 28 1.76 -3.63 -1.18
CA ILE A 28 1.84 -3.52 0.28
C ILE A 28 0.45 -3.54 0.93
N VAL A 29 -0.51 -2.77 0.40
CA VAL A 29 -1.88 -2.73 0.93
C VAL A 29 -2.55 -4.09 0.80
N ILE A 30 -2.38 -4.77 -0.34
CA ILE A 30 -2.87 -6.16 -0.52
C ILE A 30 -2.21 -7.11 0.46
N GLY A 31 -0.90 -7.01 0.67
CA GLY A 31 -0.17 -7.81 1.64
C GLY A 31 -0.64 -7.56 3.07
N PHE A 32 -0.99 -6.32 3.42
CA PHE A 32 -1.60 -5.98 4.71
C PHE A 32 -2.99 -6.60 4.89
N MET A 33 -3.80 -6.66 3.83
CA MET A 33 -5.12 -7.30 3.87
C MET A 33 -5.04 -8.83 3.93
N ALA A 34 -4.02 -9.43 3.30
CA ALA A 34 -3.89 -10.88 3.17
C ALA A 34 -3.09 -11.54 4.30
N ALA A 35 -2.19 -10.80 4.97
CA ALA A 35 -1.35 -11.38 6.00
C ALA A 35 -2.17 -11.80 7.24
N PRO A 36 -1.97 -13.02 7.76
CA PRO A 36 -2.77 -13.56 8.86
C PRO A 36 -2.53 -12.85 10.19
N GLU A 37 -1.33 -12.30 10.40
CA GLU A 37 -0.98 -11.53 11.60
C GLU A 37 -0.18 -10.28 11.21
N MET A 38 -0.83 -9.12 11.19
CA MET A 38 -0.20 -7.86 10.83
C MET A 38 0.09 -7.00 12.08
N ILE A 39 1.31 -7.12 12.61
CA ILE A 39 1.79 -6.31 13.76
C ILE A 39 2.63 -5.12 13.25
N GLY A 40 3.22 -5.25 12.05
CA GLY A 40 4.00 -4.19 11.43
C GLY A 40 4.74 -4.67 10.18
N VAL A 41 5.71 -3.89 9.72
CA VAL A 41 6.47 -4.18 8.47
C VAL A 41 7.17 -5.54 8.52
N THR A 42 7.64 -5.98 9.69
CA THR A 42 8.28 -7.29 9.86
C THR A 42 7.29 -8.46 9.61
N SER A 43 6.01 -8.31 9.97
CA SER A 43 4.97 -9.29 9.63
C SER A 43 4.80 -9.42 8.12
N LEU A 44 4.77 -8.28 7.41
CA LEU A 44 4.69 -8.27 5.95
C LEU A 44 5.92 -8.92 5.31
N CYS A 45 7.12 -8.67 5.85
CA CYS A 45 8.34 -9.33 5.37
C CYS A 45 8.26 -10.85 5.51
N ARG A 46 7.77 -11.35 6.65
CA ARG A 46 7.57 -12.79 6.85
C ARG A 46 6.53 -13.36 5.88
N PHE A 47 5.43 -12.64 5.69
CA PHE A 47 4.37 -13.05 4.77
C PHE A 47 4.84 -13.14 3.31
N TRP A 48 5.70 -12.22 2.89
CA TRP A 48 6.28 -12.18 1.55
C TRP A 48 7.61 -12.91 1.40
N LEU A 49 8.08 -13.59 2.45
CA LEU A 49 9.39 -14.26 2.47
C LEU A 49 10.54 -13.31 2.09
N LEU A 50 10.45 -12.05 2.51
CA LEU A 50 11.50 -11.06 2.32
C LEU A 50 12.62 -11.24 3.34
N ASP A 51 13.84 -11.01 2.87
CA ASP A 51 15.05 -10.93 3.68
C ASP A 51 15.21 -9.55 4.34
N GLU A 52 16.30 -9.39 5.10
CA GLU A 52 16.66 -8.11 5.75
C GLU A 52 16.80 -6.96 4.74
N ALA A 53 17.36 -7.25 3.55
CA ALA A 53 17.43 -6.26 2.49
C ALA A 53 16.05 -5.82 2.00
N GLY A 54 15.09 -6.75 1.90
CA GLY A 54 13.68 -6.47 1.61
C GLY A 54 13.02 -5.60 2.68
N TYR A 55 13.28 -5.88 3.96
CA TYR A 55 12.82 -5.05 5.07
C TYR A 55 13.32 -3.61 4.95
N HIS A 56 14.62 -3.42 4.71
CA HIS A 56 15.20 -2.08 4.54
C HIS A 56 14.65 -1.35 3.32
N ARG A 57 14.41 -2.06 2.20
CA ARG A 57 13.76 -1.48 1.02
C ARG A 57 12.35 -0.98 1.33
N LEU A 58 11.56 -1.74 2.10
CA LEU A 58 10.23 -1.32 2.54
C LEU A 58 10.31 -0.10 3.46
N LEU A 59 11.21 -0.10 4.45
CA LEU A 59 11.41 1.06 5.32
C LEU A 59 11.81 2.31 4.52
N HIS A 60 12.72 2.16 3.55
CA HIS A 60 13.12 3.26 2.68
C HIS A 60 11.94 3.75 1.84
N PHE A 61 11.11 2.84 1.31
CA PHE A 61 9.91 3.20 0.56
C PHE A 61 8.94 4.05 1.39
N PHE A 62 8.62 3.63 2.62
CA PHE A 62 7.72 4.38 3.51
C PHE A 62 8.26 5.76 3.92
N ARG A 63 9.59 5.94 3.88
CA ARG A 63 10.25 7.21 4.18
C ARG A 63 10.62 8.02 2.94
N SER A 64 10.30 7.52 1.75
CA SER A 64 10.66 8.16 0.50
C SER A 64 9.76 9.34 0.17
N THR A 65 10.21 10.22 -0.71
CA THR A 65 9.41 11.32 -1.28
C THR A 65 8.55 10.86 -2.46
N ALA A 66 8.35 9.55 -2.64
CA ALA A 66 7.54 9.01 -3.73
C ALA A 66 6.05 9.36 -3.60
N PHE A 67 5.63 9.70 -2.39
CA PHE A 67 4.32 10.21 -2.01
C PHE A 67 4.48 11.09 -0.77
N ARG A 68 3.54 12.00 -0.53
CA ARG A 68 3.47 12.73 0.75
C ARG A 68 2.48 12.02 1.66
N TYR A 69 2.84 11.89 2.93
CA TYR A 69 1.97 11.27 3.94
C TYR A 69 0.62 12.00 4.04
N GLU A 70 0.64 13.33 4.01
CA GLU A 70 -0.58 14.17 4.09
C GLU A 70 -1.54 13.90 2.92
N ASP A 71 -1.02 13.82 1.70
CA ASP A 71 -1.83 13.55 0.50
C ASP A 71 -2.44 12.14 0.57
N LEU A 72 -1.65 11.15 1.03
CA LEU A 72 -2.10 9.78 1.24
C LEU A 72 -3.20 9.71 2.31
N LEU A 73 -3.00 10.39 3.45
CA LEU A 73 -3.96 10.42 4.55
C LEU A 73 -5.27 11.10 4.13
N ASN A 74 -5.18 12.23 3.41
CA ASN A 74 -6.35 12.94 2.89
C ASN A 74 -7.15 12.07 1.91
N ALA A 75 -6.48 11.41 0.97
CA ALA A 75 -7.14 10.49 0.05
C ALA A 75 -7.79 9.31 0.80
N TRP A 76 -7.12 8.79 1.83
CA TRP A 76 -7.65 7.70 2.66
C TRP A 76 -8.87 8.11 3.46
N GLN A 77 -8.92 9.35 3.97
CA GLN A 77 -10.08 9.89 4.68
C GLN A 77 -11.26 10.17 3.74
N GLN A 78 -10.98 10.57 2.50
CA GLN A 78 -11.98 10.82 1.48
C GLN A 78 -12.46 9.55 0.79
N PHE A 79 -11.71 8.45 0.92
CA PHE A 79 -12.06 7.15 0.36
C PHE A 79 -13.47 6.77 0.81
N ARG A 80 -14.40 6.74 -0.16
CA ARG A 80 -15.75 6.24 0.07
C ARG A 80 -15.82 4.82 -0.46
N PRO A 81 -16.14 3.82 0.39
CA PRO A 81 -16.35 2.47 -0.11
C PRO A 81 -17.44 2.51 -1.18
N VAL A 82 -17.16 1.92 -2.35
CA VAL A 82 -18.15 1.78 -3.43
C VAL A 82 -19.38 1.11 -2.82
N ARG A 83 -20.53 1.80 -2.85
CA ARG A 83 -21.80 1.21 -2.46
C ARG A 83 -22.13 0.15 -3.49
N LEU A 84 -22.02 -1.12 -3.11
CA LEU A 84 -22.60 -2.22 -3.87
C LEU A 84 -24.12 -2.06 -3.75
N ALA A 85 -24.75 -1.61 -4.84
CA ALA A 85 -26.20 -1.61 -5.01
C ALA A 85 -26.66 -3.01 -5.41
#